data_AF-A0A944YVU3-F1
#
_entry.id   AF-A0A944YVU3-F1
#
_cell.length_a   1.000
_cell.length_b   1.000
_cell.length_c   1.000
_cell.angle_alpha   90.00
_cell.angle_beta   90.00
_cell.angle_gamma   90.00
#
_symmetry.space_group_name_H-M   'P 1'
#
loop_
_entity.id
_entity.type
_entity.pdbx_description
1 polymer ?
#
loop_
_entity_poly.entity_id
_entity_poly.type
_entity_poly.pdbx_seq_one_letter_code
_entity_poly.pdbx_strand_id
1 'polypeptide(L)' 'MTDTTETLCGIVDCKRYPLAELGFRAQCKSELDRSGVLTLESFLVDGAIDTIRDEGLEHQHLAYFTSDSHNIYLKP' A
#
# COMPACT_ATOMS: atom_id res chain seq x y z
N MET A 1 -1.56 26.61 -1.34
CA MET A 1 -0.76 25.57 -0.66
C MET A 1 -1.75 24.48 -0.31
N THR A 2 -1.88 23.46 -1.18
CA THR A 2 -2.78 22.34 -0.93
C THR A 2 -2.20 21.52 0.21
N ASP A 3 -3.00 21.32 1.24
CA ASP A 3 -2.64 20.61 2.46
C ASP A 3 -2.37 19.14 2.09
N THR A 4 -1.17 18.63 2.39
CA THR A 4 -0.74 17.25 2.06
C THR A 4 -1.76 16.20 2.53
N THR A 5 -2.54 16.52 3.56
CA THR A 5 -3.58 15.67 4.14
C THR A 5 -4.79 15.54 3.21
N GLU A 6 -5.17 16.59 2.48
CA GLU A 6 -6.26 16.53 1.49
C GLU A 6 -5.90 15.63 0.30
N THR A 7 -4.65 15.70 -0.17
CA THR A 7 -4.17 14.83 -1.25
C THR A 7 -4.13 13.36 -0.82
N LEU A 8 -3.76 13.08 0.43
CA LEU A 8 -3.67 11.72 0.95
C LEU A 8 -5.04 11.02 0.98
N CYS A 9 -6.10 11.73 1.35
CA CYS A 9 -7.44 11.16 1.43
C CYS A 9 -8.08 10.85 0.06
N GLY A 10 -7.45 11.26 -1.04
CA GLY A 10 -7.75 10.78 -2.39
C GLY A 10 -7.14 9.41 -2.71
N ILE A 11 -6.25 8.90 -1.86
CA ILE A 11 -5.50 7.66 -2.05
C ILE A 11 -5.88 6.61 -1.01
N VAL A 12 -6.02 7.04 0.25
CA VAL A 12 -6.31 6.15 1.39
C VAL A 12 -7.65 6.51 2.04
N ASP A 13 -8.30 5.53 2.65
CA ASP A 13 -9.57 5.72 3.35
C ASP A 13 -9.35 6.43 4.69
N CYS A 14 -9.24 7.75 4.64
CA CYS A 14 -9.15 8.62 5.83
C CYS A 14 -10.42 8.61 6.69
N LYS A 15 -11.57 8.19 6.15
CA LYS A 15 -12.83 8.13 6.92
C LYS A 15 -12.82 6.94 7.86
N ARG A 16 -12.37 5.78 7.37
CA ARG A 16 -12.20 4.57 8.16
C ARG A 16 -10.94 4.62 9.03
N TYR A 17 -9.88 5.27 8.55
CA TYR A 17 -8.58 5.32 9.20
C TYR A 17 -8.10 6.77 9.36
N PRO A 18 -8.40 7.43 10.49
CA PRO A 18 -8.02 8.83 10.71
C PRO A 18 -6.53 8.94 11.03
N LEU A 19 -5.68 8.90 9.99
CA LEU A 19 -4.21 8.86 10.11
C LEU A 19 -3.60 10.08 10.83
N ALA A 20 -4.31 11.21 10.85
CA ALA A 20 -3.90 12.42 11.56
C ALA A 20 -4.15 12.33 13.08
N GLU A 21 -5.02 11.42 13.53
CA GLU A 21 -5.36 11.29 14.94
C GLU A 21 -4.29 10.53 15.71
N LEU A 22 -3.77 11.17 16.76
CA LEU A 22 -2.77 10.57 17.65
C LEU A 22 -3.27 9.30 18.33
N GLY A 23 -4.56 9.26 18.71
CA GLY A 23 -5.18 8.09 19.34
C GLY A 23 -5.17 6.86 18.42
N PHE A 24 -5.58 7.04 17.17
CA PHE A 24 -5.54 5.98 16.16
C PHE A 24 -4.12 5.47 15.93
N ARG A 25 -3.14 6.37 15.80
CA ARG A 25 -1.73 6.00 15.64
C ARG A 25 -1.19 5.21 16.83
N ALA A 26 -1.55 5.58 18.06
CA ALA A 26 -1.16 4.86 19.26
C ALA A 26 -1.76 3.44 19.29
N GLN A 27 -3.03 3.29 18.88
CA GLN A 27 -3.66 1.98 18.75
C GLN A 27 -2.94 1.12 17.71
N CYS A 28 -2.71 1.65 16.50
CA CYS A 28 -1.96 0.95 15.44
C CYS A 28 -0.57 0.51 15.91
N LYS A 29 0.13 1.37 16.66
CA LYS A 29 1.42 1.02 17.25
C LYS A 29 1.28 -0.11 18.26
N SER A 30 0.30 -0.06 19.15
CA SER A 30 0.08 -1.13 20.14
C SER A 30 -0.25 -2.47 19.48
N GLU A 31 -1.02 -2.46 18.39
CA GLU A 31 -1.31 -3.67 17.61
C GLU A 31 -0.03 -4.22 16.98
N LEU A 32 0.72 -3.37 16.28
CA LEU A 32 1.99 -3.75 15.65
C LEU A 32 3.02 -4.29 16.66
N ASP A 33 3.14 -3.65 17.82
CA ASP A 33 4.06 -4.09 18.89
C ASP A 33 3.64 -5.45 19.46
N ARG A 34 2.33 -5.79 19.45
CA ARG A 34 1.78 -7.05 19.98
C ARG A 34 1.82 -8.20 18.98
N SER A 35 1.40 -7.97 17.74
CA SER A 35 1.25 -9.00 16.70
C SER A 35 2.44 -9.08 15.74
N GLY A 36 3.33 -8.08 15.75
CA GLY A 36 4.39 -7.91 14.76
C GLY A 36 3.89 -7.46 13.39
N VAL A 37 2.56 -7.30 13.20
CA VAL A 37 1.96 -6.93 11.91
C VAL A 37 0.70 -6.09 12.10
N LEU A 38 0.54 -5.05 11.28
CA LEU A 38 -0.66 -4.23 11.22
C LEU A 38 -1.37 -4.49 9.89
N THR A 39 -2.65 -4.87 9.94
CA THR A 39 -3.49 -5.03 8.74
C THR A 39 -4.57 -3.96 8.73
N LEU A 40 -4.65 -3.20 7.64
CA LEU A 40 -5.69 -2.20 7.38
C LEU A 40 -6.46 -2.65 6.13
N GLU A 41 -7.64 -3.23 6.34
CA GLU A 41 -8.47 -3.74 5.25
C GLU A 41 -9.09 -2.60 4.44
N SER A 42 -9.14 -2.76 3.12
CA SER A 42 -9.70 -1.74 2.21
C SER A 42 -9.07 -0.36 2.43
N PHE A 43 -7.76 -0.33 2.72
CA PHE A 43 -7.06 0.89 3.07
C PHE A 43 -6.90 1.84 1.88
N LEU A 44 -6.60 1.31 0.70
CA LEU A 44 -6.58 2.09 -0.55
C LEU A 44 -8.00 2.24 -1.07
N VAL A 45 -8.33 3.45 -1.55
CA VAL A 45 -9.62 3.69 -2.23
C VAL A 45 -9.59 3.11 -3.64
N ASP A 46 -10.75 2.72 -4.16
CA ASP A 46 -10.86 2.05 -5.47
C ASP A 46 -10.19 2.83 -6.60
N GLY A 47 -10.38 4.15 -6.66
CA GLY A 47 -9.76 5.00 -7.68
C GLY A 47 -8.22 5.02 -7.62
N ALA A 48 -7.64 4.84 -6.43
CA ALA A 48 -6.19 4.73 -6.29
C ALA A 48 -5.69 3.35 -6.75
N ILE A 49 -6.47 2.29 -6.49
CA ILE A 49 -6.17 0.94 -7.00
C ILE A 49 -6.20 0.93 -8.53
N ASP A 50 -7.22 1.54 -9.14
CA ASP A 50 -7.33 1.69 -10.59
C ASP A 50 -6.13 2.45 -11.17
N THR A 51 -5.75 3.57 -10.55
CA THR A 51 -4.59 4.36 -10.98
C THR A 51 -3.30 3.55 -10.92
N ILE A 52 -3.05 2.82 -9.83
CA ILE A 52 -1.85 1.97 -9.67
C ILE A 52 -1.83 0.86 -10.73
N ARG A 53 -2.98 0.24 -11.02
CA ARG A 53 -3.10 -0.78 -12.07
C ARG A 53 -2.76 -0.19 -13.43
N ASP A 54 -3.36 0.93 -13.78
CA ASP A 54 -3.24 1.52 -15.11
C ASP A 54 -1.81 2.04 -15.34
N GLU A 55 -1.18 2.66 -14.33
CA GLU A 55 0.24 3.02 -14.36
C GLU A 55 1.14 1.79 -14.55
N GLY A 56 0.84 0.68 -13.86
CA GLY A 56 1.57 -0.58 -14.00
C GLY A 56 1.45 -1.18 -15.39
N LEU A 57 0.27 -1.08 -16.03
CA LEU A 57 0.06 -1.53 -17.41
C LEU A 57 0.80 -0.65 -18.42
N GLU A 58 0.77 0.67 -18.23
CA GLU A 58 1.50 1.62 -19.07
C GLU A 58 3.01 1.35 -19.02
N HIS A 59 3.55 1.12 -17.82
CA HIS A 59 4.97 0.89 -17.59
C HIS A 59 5.38 -0.59 -17.63
N GLN A 60 4.49 -1.50 -18.01
CA GLN A 60 4.78 -2.93 -18.08
C GLN A 60 5.99 -3.23 -18.98
N HIS A 61 6.16 -2.44 -20.04
CA HIS A 61 7.29 -2.54 -20.98
C HIS A 61 8.66 -2.24 -20.34
N LEU A 62 8.70 -1.59 -19.17
CA LEU A 62 9.91 -1.32 -18.39
C LEU A 62 10.23 -2.43 -17.37
N ALA A 63 9.31 -3.38 -17.17
CA ALA A 63 9.53 -4.46 -16.24
C ALA A 63 10.67 -5.37 -16.73
N TYR A 64 11.49 -5.85 -15.79
CA TYR A 64 12.53 -6.81 -16.10
C TYR A 64 11.92 -8.19 -16.34
N PHE A 65 12.04 -8.70 -17.56
CA PHE A 65 11.66 -10.07 -17.92
C PHE A 65 12.93 -10.88 -18.17
N THR A 66 13.22 -11.85 -17.29
CA THR A 66 14.31 -12.81 -17.54
C THR A 66 13.96 -13.68 -18.75
N SER A 67 14.91 -13.85 -19.65
CA SER A 67 14.79 -14.72 -20.83
C SER A 67 15.03 -16.19 -20.48
N ASP A 68 15.78 -16.44 -19.40
CA ASP A 68 16.20 -17.77 -18.97
C ASP A 68 15.23 -18.33 -17.92
N SER A 69 14.63 -19.47 -18.27
CA SER A 69 13.76 -20.30 -17.42
C SER A 69 14.55 -21.35 -16.64
N HIS A 70 15.77 -21.02 -16.21
CA HIS A 70 16.51 -21.88 -15.28
C HIS A 70 15.88 -21.75 -13.89
N ASN A 71 14.92 -22.62 -13.60
CA ASN A 71 14.34 -22.77 -12.27
C ASN A 71 15.47 -22.98 -11.26
N ILE A 72 15.70 -22.00 -10.39
CA ILE A 72 16.60 -22.14 -9.25
C ILE A 72 15.86 -23.02 -8.24
N TYR A 73 16.21 -24.30 -8.20
CA TYR A 73 15.79 -25.16 -7.10
C TYR A 73 16.53 -24.72 -5.83
N LEU A 74 15.80 -24.06 -4.93
CA LEU A 74 16.22 -23.95 -3.53
C LEU A 74 16.22 -25.37 -2.95
N LYS A 75 17.41 -25.95 -2.77
CA LYS A 75 17.55 -27.19 -2.00
C LYS A 75 17.17 -26.90 -0.53
N PRO A 76 16.54 -27.87 0.16
CA PRO A 76 16.07 -27.72 1.54
C PRO A 76 17.22 -27.45 2.54
#